data_AF-A0A1U7SLH8-F1
#
_entry.id   AF-A0A1U7SLH8-F1
#
_cell.length_a   1.000
_cell.length_b   1.000
_cell.length_c   1.000
_cell.angle_alpha   90.00
_cell.angle_beta   90.00
_cell.angle_gamma   90.00
#
_symmetry.space_group_name_H-M   'P 1'
#
loop_
_entity.id
_entity.type
_entity.pdbx_description
1 polymer ?
#
loop_
_entity_poly.entity_id
_entity_poly.type
_entity_poly.pdbx_seq_one_letter_code
_entity_poly.pdbx_strand_id
1 'polypeptide(L)'
;MKSIRCTRPRCSCPLKNMWKFPGGLSEPGEDIGDTAVREVLEETGIKSEFRSLLSIRQQHTSPGAFGKSDMYIICRLKPYSFTINFCQHECLRCEWMDLSNLVKTENATPITSRVARLLLYGHREGFDKIDLTMEELPAVYTGLFYKLYHKELPEKYKTLTGVD
;
A
#
# COMPACT_ATOMS: atom_id res chain seq x y z
N MET A 1 -13.91 -1.90 11.27
CA MET A 1 -12.56 -2.39 10.85
C MET A 1 -11.52 -1.37 11.29
N LYS A 2 -10.41 -1.82 11.89
CA LYS A 2 -9.27 -0.96 12.28
C LYS A 2 -8.12 -1.08 11.27
N SER A 3 -7.29 -0.04 11.20
CA SER A 3 -6.13 0.02 10.32
C SER A 3 -4.96 0.68 11.04
N ILE A 4 -3.75 0.15 10.85
CA ILE A 4 -2.55 0.62 11.56
C ILE A 4 -2.01 1.91 10.95
N ARG A 5 -1.73 2.91 11.78
CA ARG A 5 -1.23 4.21 11.32
C ARG A 5 -0.03 4.64 12.11
N CYS A 6 0.90 5.31 11.44
CA CYS A 6 2.07 5.89 12.03
C CYS A 6 2.10 7.41 11.80
N THR A 7 2.70 8.15 12.72
CA THR A 7 3.18 9.51 12.48
C THR A 7 4.70 9.49 12.44
N ARG A 8 5.33 10.26 11.54
CA ARG A 8 6.80 10.29 11.40
C ARG A 8 7.40 11.61 11.87
N PRO A 9 8.63 11.61 12.44
CA PRO A 9 9.30 12.80 12.93
C PRO A 9 9.96 13.65 11.83
N ARG A 10 10.15 13.15 10.59
CA ARG A 10 11.12 13.75 9.63
C ARG A 10 11.00 15.27 9.53
N CYS A 11 12.15 15.88 9.80
CA CYS A 11 12.44 17.29 9.97
C CYS A 11 11.98 18.17 8.79
N SER A 12 11.66 19.43 9.13
CA SER A 12 11.28 20.57 8.27
C SER A 12 9.98 20.53 7.46
N CYS A 13 9.11 19.52 7.60
CA CYS A 13 7.77 19.52 7.00
C CYS A 13 6.70 19.88 8.05
N PRO A 14 5.68 20.73 7.76
CA PRO A 14 4.60 21.09 8.70
C PRO A 14 3.69 19.91 9.10
N LEU A 15 4.00 18.68 8.68
CA LEU A 15 3.15 17.49 8.79
C LEU A 15 3.52 16.57 9.97
N LYS A 16 4.25 17.06 10.99
CA LYS A 16 4.78 16.25 12.12
C LYS A 16 3.71 15.44 12.89
N ASN A 17 2.43 15.80 12.76
CA ASN A 17 1.32 15.15 13.44
C ASN A 17 0.33 14.44 12.51
N MET A 18 0.66 14.29 11.22
CA MET A 18 -0.26 13.68 10.27
C MET A 18 -0.10 12.17 10.20
N TRP A 19 -1.25 11.48 10.28
CA TRP A 19 -1.33 10.05 10.10
C TRP A 19 -0.99 9.65 8.66
N LYS A 20 -0.14 8.63 8.56
CA LYS A 20 0.25 8.00 7.30
C LYS A 20 0.22 6.48 7.45
N PHE A 21 0.24 5.79 6.31
CA PHE A 21 0.53 4.37 6.25
C PHE A 21 2.05 4.15 6.43
N PRO A 22 2.47 3.05 7.09
CA PRO A 22 3.87 2.60 7.02
C PRO A 22 4.26 2.26 5.58
N GLY A 23 5.54 2.36 5.26
CA GLY A 23 6.09 2.10 3.93
C GLY A 23 7.41 2.82 3.65
N GLY A 24 8.21 2.23 2.76
CA GLY A 24 9.53 2.74 2.40
C GLY A 24 9.90 2.35 0.98
N LEU A 25 11.21 2.32 0.71
CA LEU A 25 11.73 1.96 -0.60
C LEU A 25 11.85 0.44 -0.70
N SER A 26 11.58 -0.10 -1.89
CA SER A 26 11.85 -1.51 -2.18
C SER A 26 13.35 -1.75 -2.27
N GLU A 27 13.80 -2.88 -1.74
CA GLU A 27 15.16 -3.35 -1.95
C GLU A 27 15.34 -3.89 -3.38
N PRO A 28 16.58 -3.94 -3.93
CA PRO A 28 16.82 -4.49 -5.26
C PRO A 28 16.32 -5.93 -5.41
N GLY A 29 15.41 -6.16 -6.36
CA GLY A 29 14.81 -7.48 -6.61
C GLY A 29 13.68 -7.86 -5.67
N GLU A 30 13.26 -6.98 -4.76
CA GLU A 30 12.16 -7.22 -3.84
C GLU A 30 10.80 -6.99 -4.50
N ASP A 31 9.83 -7.88 -4.22
CA ASP A 31 8.47 -7.71 -4.67
C ASP A 31 7.73 -6.61 -3.91
N ILE A 32 6.80 -5.93 -4.58
CA ILE A 32 5.93 -4.90 -3.97
C ILE A 32 5.23 -5.41 -2.70
N GLY A 33 4.76 -6.66 -2.73
CA GLY A 33 4.08 -7.28 -1.59
C GLY A 33 5.03 -7.50 -0.40
N ASP A 34 6.24 -7.97 -0.68
CA ASP A 34 7.28 -8.24 0.31
C ASP A 34 7.80 -6.95 0.93
N THR A 35 8.08 -5.93 0.12
CA THR A 35 8.40 -4.57 0.59
C THR A 35 7.34 -4.08 1.56
N ALA A 36 6.05 -4.18 1.20
CA ALA A 36 4.97 -3.70 2.07
C ALA A 36 4.90 -4.47 3.40
N VAL A 37 5.11 -5.79 3.40
CA VAL A 37 5.11 -6.61 4.61
C VAL A 37 6.31 -6.29 5.51
N ARG A 38 7.51 -6.17 4.91
CA ARG A 38 8.75 -5.81 5.62
C ARG A 38 8.62 -4.44 6.28
N GLU A 39 8.22 -3.42 5.54
CA GLU A 39 8.09 -2.05 6.06
C GLU A 39 7.06 -1.94 7.19
N VAL A 40 5.92 -2.65 7.08
CA VAL A 40 4.95 -2.72 8.18
C VAL A 40 5.59 -3.35 9.43
N LEU A 41 6.35 -4.43 9.26
CA LEU A 41 7.02 -5.09 10.38
C LEU A 41 8.08 -4.19 11.03
N GLU A 42 8.93 -3.55 10.22
CA GLU A 42 10.02 -2.69 10.67
C GLU A 42 9.50 -1.44 11.42
N GLU A 43 8.49 -0.78 10.87
CA GLU A 43 7.95 0.44 11.49
C GLU A 43 7.05 0.17 12.68
N THR A 44 6.31 -0.94 12.70
CA THR A 44 5.19 -1.13 13.64
C THR A 44 5.29 -2.36 14.54
N GLY A 45 6.16 -3.31 14.19
CA GLY A 45 6.25 -4.62 14.83
C GLY A 45 5.13 -5.59 14.43
N ILE A 46 4.18 -5.19 13.57
CA ILE A 46 3.06 -6.02 13.16
C ILE A 46 3.44 -6.95 12.01
N LYS A 47 3.28 -8.24 12.26
CA LYS A 47 3.30 -9.26 11.22
C LYS A 47 1.99 -9.28 10.44
N SER A 48 2.12 -9.28 9.11
CA SER A 48 0.99 -9.21 8.19
C SER A 48 1.30 -9.95 6.89
N GLU A 49 0.26 -10.18 6.10
CA GLU A 49 0.36 -10.82 4.78
C GLU A 49 -0.18 -9.87 3.70
N PHE A 50 0.50 -9.82 2.56
CA PHE A 50 0.04 -9.08 1.39
C PHE A 50 -1.27 -9.68 0.86
N ARG A 51 -2.23 -8.82 0.49
CA ARG A 51 -3.51 -9.24 -0.08
C ARG A 51 -3.77 -8.67 -1.47
N SER A 52 -3.51 -7.39 -1.68
CA SER A 52 -3.74 -6.74 -2.97
C SER A 52 -3.03 -5.40 -3.08
N LEU A 53 -2.93 -4.89 -4.31
CA LEU A 53 -2.61 -3.49 -4.57
C LEU A 53 -3.91 -2.68 -4.55
N LEU A 54 -3.90 -1.51 -3.91
CA LEU A 54 -5.06 -0.60 -3.80
C LEU A 54 -4.94 0.62 -4.69
N SER A 55 -3.74 1.20 -4.77
CA SER A 55 -3.54 2.46 -5.49
C SER A 55 -2.09 2.67 -5.88
N ILE A 56 -1.91 3.51 -6.90
CA ILE A 56 -0.61 3.94 -7.41
C ILE A 56 -0.61 5.46 -7.35
N ARG A 57 0.38 6.05 -6.70
CA ARG A 57 0.64 7.49 -6.69
C ARG A 57 1.86 7.75 -7.57
N GLN A 58 1.72 8.67 -8.50
CA GLN A 58 2.85 9.17 -9.29
C GLN A 58 3.16 10.61 -8.90
N GLN A 59 4.45 10.93 -8.84
CA GLN A 59 4.93 12.30 -8.65
C GLN A 59 6.10 12.55 -9.62
N HIS A 60 6.16 13.75 -10.19
CA HIS A 60 7.31 14.20 -10.99
C HIS A 60 8.18 15.17 -10.19
N THR A 61 9.37 15.46 -10.71
CA THR A 61 10.25 16.53 -10.21
C THR A 61 10.50 16.48 -8.71
N SER A 62 10.60 15.26 -8.14
CA SER A 62 10.95 15.11 -6.73
C SER A 62 12.39 15.58 -6.52
N PRO A 63 12.65 16.54 -5.60
CA PRO A 63 13.99 17.08 -5.36
C PRO A 63 15.03 16.00 -5.02
N GLY A 64 14.59 14.89 -4.42
CA GLY A 64 15.43 13.75 -4.05
C GLY A 64 15.58 12.66 -5.11
N ALA A 65 14.92 12.78 -6.27
CA ALA A 65 14.92 11.76 -7.33
C ALA A 65 15.59 12.25 -8.62
N PHE A 66 16.49 13.24 -8.57
CA PHE A 66 17.21 13.78 -9.73
C PHE A 66 16.28 14.19 -10.90
N GLY A 67 15.11 14.74 -10.56
CA GLY A 67 14.10 15.15 -11.55
C GLY A 67 13.32 13.99 -12.20
N LYS A 68 13.52 12.74 -11.76
CA LYS A 68 12.79 11.57 -12.25
C LYS A 68 11.40 11.46 -11.61
N SER A 69 10.54 10.69 -12.27
CA SER A 69 9.22 10.32 -11.77
C SER A 69 9.37 9.30 -10.64
N ASP A 70 8.67 9.53 -9.54
CA ASP A 70 8.50 8.60 -8.42
C ASP A 70 7.14 7.91 -8.53
N MET A 71 7.10 6.61 -8.22
CA MET A 71 5.88 5.83 -8.11
C MET A 71 5.81 5.24 -6.70
N TYR A 72 4.72 5.51 -6.00
CA TYR A 72 4.44 4.98 -4.68
C TYR A 72 3.23 4.07 -4.73
N ILE A 73 3.42 2.81 -4.37
CA ILE A 73 2.42 1.76 -4.44
C ILE A 73 1.80 1.55 -3.07
N ILE A 74 0.47 1.51 -3.02
CA ILE A 74 -0.29 1.38 -1.78
C ILE A 74 -0.97 0.01 -1.77
N CYS A 75 -0.68 -0.79 -0.75
CA CYS A 75 -1.10 -2.19 -0.66
C CYS A 75 -2.12 -2.40 0.47
N ARG A 76 -3.03 -3.37 0.28
CA ARG A 76 -3.87 -3.90 1.35
C ARG A 76 -3.19 -5.11 1.96
N LEU A 77 -2.93 -5.04 3.26
CA LEU A 77 -2.35 -6.12 4.03
C LEU A 77 -3.37 -6.63 5.06
N LYS A 78 -3.28 -7.90 5.43
CA LYS A 78 -4.06 -8.50 6.52
C LYS A 78 -3.11 -8.84 7.68
N PRO A 79 -3.30 -8.24 8.87
CA PRO A 79 -2.46 -8.56 10.03
C PRO A 79 -2.83 -9.95 10.59
N TYR A 80 -1.82 -10.65 11.09
CA TYR A 80 -1.99 -11.87 11.90
C TYR A 80 -1.30 -11.77 13.28
N SER A 81 -0.82 -10.58 13.63
CA SER A 81 -0.43 -10.18 14.97
C SER A 81 -0.97 -8.78 15.25
N PHE A 82 -1.09 -8.40 16.53
CA PHE A 82 -1.82 -7.17 16.91
C PHE A 82 -1.10 -6.31 17.95
N THR A 83 -0.06 -6.84 18.61
CA THR A 83 0.76 -6.10 19.58
C THR A 83 1.71 -5.19 18.84
N ILE A 84 1.50 -3.87 18.96
CA ILE A 84 2.37 -2.87 18.35
C ILE A 84 3.69 -2.78 19.12
N ASN A 85 4.79 -2.83 18.40
CA ASN A 85 6.13 -2.54 18.90
C ASN A 85 6.85 -1.70 17.84
N PHE A 86 6.56 -0.39 17.82
CA PHE A 86 6.94 0.48 16.72
C PHE A 86 8.37 1.02 16.85
N CYS A 87 9.01 1.31 15.72
CA CYS A 87 10.35 1.86 15.67
C CYS A 87 10.34 3.34 16.11
N GLN A 88 10.89 3.63 17.29
CA GLN A 88 10.95 5.00 17.83
C GLN A 88 11.87 5.96 17.05
N HIS A 89 12.75 5.43 16.19
CA HIS A 89 13.62 6.24 15.35
C HIS A 89 12.88 6.79 14.13
N GLU A 90 11.88 6.05 13.64
CA GLU A 90 11.13 6.37 12.44
C GLU A 90 9.71 6.88 12.69
N CYS A 91 9.10 6.48 13.81
CA CYS A 91 7.73 6.78 14.16
C CYS A 91 7.65 7.49 15.51
N LEU A 92 6.82 8.53 15.59
CA LEU A 92 6.49 9.22 16.83
C LEU A 92 5.33 8.56 17.55
N ARG A 93 4.34 8.07 16.80
CA ARG A 93 3.17 7.33 17.31
C ARG A 93 2.81 6.24 16.31
N CYS A 94 2.33 5.12 16.83
CA CYS A 94 1.78 4.03 16.04
C CYS A 94 0.53 3.46 16.73
N GLU A 95 -0.61 3.46 16.03
CA GLU A 95 -1.90 3.11 16.62
C GLU A 95 -2.80 2.34 15.66
N TRP A 96 -3.63 1.47 16.22
CA TRP A 96 -4.78 0.90 15.51
C TRP A 96 -5.94 1.89 15.51
N MET A 97 -6.14 2.58 14.38
CA MET A 97 -7.21 3.56 14.21
C MET A 97 -8.44 2.93 13.53
N ASP A 98 -9.64 3.24 14.01
CA ASP A 98 -10.87 2.85 13.29
C ASP A 98 -10.94 3.54 11.91
N LEU A 99 -11.32 2.80 10.87
CA LEU A 99 -11.42 3.36 9.52
C LEU A 99 -12.40 4.54 9.45
N SER A 100 -13.50 4.49 10.21
CA SER A 100 -14.48 5.58 10.25
C SER A 100 -13.90 6.85 10.84
N ASN A 101 -13.00 6.72 11.82
CA ASN A 101 -12.29 7.86 12.40
C ASN A 101 -11.24 8.41 11.44
N LEU A 102 -10.49 7.52 10.78
CA LEU A 102 -9.49 7.93 9.80
C LEU A 102 -10.09 8.67 8.60
N VAL A 103 -11.27 8.27 8.13
CA VAL A 103 -11.95 8.95 7.02
C VAL A 103 -12.37 10.38 7.40
N LYS A 104 -12.60 10.63 8.69
CA LYS A 104 -13.07 11.91 9.24
C LYS A 104 -11.94 12.80 9.78
N THR A 105 -10.75 12.25 10.01
CA THR A 105 -9.66 13.01 10.62
C THR A 105 -9.13 14.08 9.67
N GLU A 106 -8.90 15.27 10.20
CA GLU A 106 -8.24 16.37 9.48
C GLU A 106 -6.71 16.22 9.52
N ASN A 107 -6.20 15.40 10.45
CA ASN A 107 -4.78 15.12 10.63
C ASN A 107 -4.29 13.98 9.72
N ALA A 108 -4.67 13.96 8.45
CA ALA A 108 -4.24 12.98 7.47
C ALA A 108 -4.05 13.62 6.09
N THR A 109 -3.15 13.07 5.27
CA THR A 109 -2.91 13.65 3.94
C THR A 109 -4.11 13.38 3.02
N PRO A 110 -4.37 14.21 1.99
CA PRO A 110 -5.47 13.96 1.06
C PRO A 110 -5.44 12.56 0.44
N ILE A 111 -4.24 12.02 0.14
CA ILE A 111 -4.05 10.66 -0.34
C ILE A 111 -4.44 9.64 0.72
N THR A 112 -3.99 9.83 1.97
CA THR A 112 -4.34 8.94 3.09
C THR A 112 -5.85 8.89 3.30
N SER A 113 -6.51 10.05 3.29
CA SER A 113 -7.97 10.14 3.43
C SER A 113 -8.70 9.50 2.25
N ARG A 114 -8.19 9.63 1.02
CA ARG A 114 -8.76 8.97 -0.16
C ARG A 114 -8.67 7.45 -0.07
N VAL A 115 -7.49 6.91 0.29
CA VAL A 115 -7.30 5.47 0.46
C VAL A 115 -8.11 4.94 1.64
N ALA A 116 -8.25 5.70 2.72
CA ALA A 116 -9.12 5.33 3.84
C ALA A 116 -10.58 5.17 3.40
N ARG A 117 -11.08 6.07 2.54
CA ARG A 117 -12.43 5.95 1.94
C ARG A 117 -12.55 4.75 1.03
N LEU A 118 -11.52 4.46 0.22
CA LEU A 118 -11.47 3.28 -0.65
C LEU A 118 -11.54 1.99 0.19
N LEU A 119 -10.74 1.90 1.26
CA LEU A 119 -10.77 0.80 2.22
C LEU A 119 -12.13 0.66 2.91
N LEU A 120 -12.76 1.78 3.28
CA LEU A 120 -14.10 1.76 3.90
C LEU A 120 -15.17 1.25 2.91
N TYR A 121 -15.08 1.63 1.64
CA TYR A 121 -15.94 1.11 0.58
C TYR A 121 -15.77 -0.39 0.42
N GLY A 122 -14.54 -0.89 0.26
CA GLY A 122 -14.30 -2.34 0.16
C GLY A 122 -14.67 -3.12 1.43
N HIS A 123 -14.54 -2.51 2.61
CA HIS A 123 -14.99 -3.14 3.85
C HIS A 123 -16.52 -3.32 3.92
N ARG A 124 -17.28 -2.38 3.34
CA ARG A 124 -18.76 -2.40 3.37
C ARG A 124 -19.36 -3.21 2.22
N GLU A 125 -18.79 -3.09 1.03
CA GLU A 125 -19.39 -3.58 -0.22
C GLU A 125 -18.61 -4.76 -0.84
N GLY A 126 -17.47 -5.14 -0.25
CA GLY A 126 -16.62 -6.23 -0.74
C GLY A 126 -15.27 -5.75 -1.27
N PHE A 127 -14.19 -6.45 -0.89
CA PHE A 127 -12.83 -6.09 -1.32
C PHE A 127 -12.58 -6.38 -2.81
N ASP A 128 -13.36 -7.27 -3.42
CA ASP A 128 -13.36 -7.49 -4.87
C ASP A 128 -13.55 -6.17 -5.63
N LYS A 129 -14.24 -5.18 -5.06
CA LYS A 129 -14.48 -3.87 -5.69
C LYS A 129 -13.26 -2.96 -5.73
N ILE A 130 -12.26 -3.19 -4.89
CA ILE A 130 -11.13 -2.25 -4.71
C ILE A 130 -9.77 -2.90 -4.94
N ASP A 131 -9.71 -4.23 -4.96
CA ASP A 131 -8.47 -4.96 -5.09
C ASP A 131 -8.00 -5.04 -6.54
N LEU A 132 -6.71 -4.75 -6.73
CA LEU A 132 -5.96 -5.10 -7.92
C LEU A 132 -5.14 -6.36 -7.61
N THR A 133 -5.37 -7.41 -8.39
CA THR A 133 -4.68 -8.70 -8.34
C THR A 133 -3.37 -8.65 -9.12
N MET A 134 -2.45 -9.56 -8.80
CA MET A 134 -1.18 -9.74 -9.50
C MET A 134 -1.20 -11.06 -10.26
N GLU A 135 -0.76 -11.03 -11.52
CA GLU A 135 -0.52 -12.21 -12.33
C GLU A 135 0.92 -12.18 -12.86
N GLU A 136 1.61 -13.31 -12.79
CA GLU A 136 2.95 -13.45 -13.34
C GLU A 136 2.85 -13.93 -14.79
N LEU A 137 3.44 -13.17 -15.71
CA LEU A 137 3.36 -13.42 -17.15
C LEU A 137 4.77 -13.48 -17.76
N PRO A 138 5.04 -14.42 -18.68
CA PRO A 138 6.34 -14.52 -19.31
C PRO A 138 6.59 -13.33 -20.26
N ALA A 139 7.81 -12.81 -20.23
CA ALA A 139 8.29 -11.83 -21.18
C ALA A 139 8.62 -12.50 -22.53
N VAL A 140 8.18 -11.88 -23.63
CA VAL A 140 8.31 -12.47 -24.98
C VAL A 140 9.76 -12.60 -25.45
N TYR A 141 10.64 -11.67 -25.05
CA TYR A 141 11.96 -11.51 -25.69
C TYR A 141 13.16 -11.83 -24.79
N THR A 142 12.95 -12.01 -23.49
CA THR A 142 14.05 -12.03 -22.52
C THR A 142 14.08 -13.28 -21.65
N GLY A 143 13.05 -14.15 -21.74
CA GLY A 143 12.88 -15.29 -20.83
C GLY A 143 12.64 -14.90 -19.37
N LEU A 144 12.42 -13.60 -19.11
CA LEU A 144 12.08 -13.07 -17.80
C LEU A 144 10.57 -13.14 -17.57
N PHE A 145 10.12 -12.73 -16.39
CA PHE A 145 8.71 -12.63 -16.04
C PHE A 145 8.34 -11.20 -15.65
N TYR A 146 7.10 -10.81 -15.96
CA TYR A 146 6.47 -9.58 -15.51
C TYR A 146 5.44 -9.90 -14.44
N LYS A 147 5.33 -9.03 -13.43
CA LYS A 147 4.21 -9.05 -12.49
C LYS A 147 3.21 -7.99 -12.91
N LEU A 148 2.11 -8.42 -13.52
CA LEU A 148 1.07 -7.55 -14.03
C LEU A 148 -0.01 -7.34 -12.96
N TYR A 149 -0.30 -6.09 -12.65
CA TYR A 149 -1.33 -5.72 -11.67
C TYR A 149 -2.54 -5.15 -12.38
N HIS A 150 -3.72 -5.73 -12.15
CA HIS A 150 -4.99 -5.28 -12.73
C HIS A 150 -6.18 -5.67 -11.85
N LYS A 151 -7.37 -5.14 -12.14
CA LYS A 151 -8.60 -5.62 -11.49
C LYS A 151 -8.77 -7.10 -11.79
N GLU A 152 -9.13 -7.90 -10.78
CA GLU A 152 -9.40 -9.32 -10.94
C GLU A 152 -10.27 -9.57 -12.18
N LEU A 153 -9.72 -10.36 -13.11
CA LEU A 153 -10.38 -10.77 -14.33
C LEU A 153 -11.04 -12.13 -14.07
N PRO A 154 -12.34 -12.31 -14.32
CA PRO A 154 -12.98 -13.61 -14.14
C PRO A 154 -12.31 -14.66 -15.04
N GLU A 155 -12.13 -15.89 -14.53
CA GLU A 155 -11.38 -16.97 -15.21
C GLU A 155 -11.83 -17.20 -16.66
N LYS A 156 -13.14 -17.14 -16.92
CA LYS A 156 -13.69 -17.29 -18.27
C LYS A 156 -13.14 -16.28 -19.29
N TYR A 157 -12.65 -15.13 -18.85
CA TYR A 157 -12.02 -14.10 -19.69
C TYR A 157 -10.50 -14.21 -19.72
N LYS A 158 -9.86 -14.86 -18.73
CA LYS A 158 -8.41 -15.13 -18.75
C LYS A 158 -8.05 -16.19 -19.77
N THR A 159 -8.91 -17.21 -19.94
CA THR A 159 -8.67 -18.37 -20.80
C THR A 159 -9.41 -18.28 -22.14
N LEU A 160 -9.86 -17.10 -22.57
CA LEU A 160 -10.51 -16.94 -23.87
C LEU A 160 -9.52 -17.29 -25.00
N THR A 161 -9.73 -18.45 -25.61
CA THR A 161 -9.03 -18.85 -26.83
C THR A 161 -10.01 -18.74 -27.99
N GLY A 162 -10.00 -17.60 -28.69
CA GLY A 162 -10.88 -17.35 -29.82
C GLY A 162 -12.00 -16.35 -29.50
N VAL A 163 -12.13 -15.36 -30.37
CA VAL A 163 -13.22 -14.38 -30.38
C VAL A 163 -14.41 -15.06 -31.06
N ASP A 164 -15.52 -15.20 -30.34
CA ASP A 164 -16.85 -15.21 -30.97
C ASP A 164 -17.43 -13.79 -30.86
#